data_AF-A0A383EXP7-F1
#
_entry.id   AF-A0A383EXP7-F1
#
_cell.length_a   1.000
_cell.length_b   1.000
_cell.length_c   1.000
_cell.angle_alpha   90.00
_cell.angle_beta   90.00
_cell.angle_gamma   90.00
#
_symmetry.space_group_name_H-M   'P 1'
#
loop_
_entity.id
_entity.type
_entity.pdbx_description
1 polymer ?
#
loop_
_entity_poly.entity_id
_entity_poly.type
_entity_poly.pdbx_seq_one_letter_code
_entity_poly.pdbx_strand_id
1 'polypeptide(L)'
;REALDETLDGHLAGVLIRLDGAENYMQLVREVAAMGEVARVELQALISVQRLLEEDEWEAFKGRKQTIVASACQALEDLSSSEDGGASERVNLHEDEKIRSLISDRPHRLTSDPSGVMMYLRTYKNSLNRFGAADPDSDFLLASILVRLDQADEYPELLERVFEIGTPAFTALHNVFEQIPERDMKKREILKQARILWGRLLAKARAKTKGKK
;
A
#
# COMPACT_ATOMS: atom_id res chain seq x y z
N ARG A 1 -27.83 -7.34 26.20
CA ARG A 1 -27.27 -8.63 25.72
C ARG A 1 -26.01 -8.33 24.88
N GLU A 2 -25.22 -7.30 25.26
CA GLU A 2 -24.51 -6.47 24.26
C GLU A 2 -22.97 -6.43 24.39
N ALA A 3 -22.35 -6.95 25.44
CA ALA A 3 -20.88 -6.89 25.55
C ALA A 3 -20.14 -8.04 24.85
N LEU A 4 -20.81 -9.18 24.63
CA LEU A 4 -20.20 -10.37 24.00
C LEU A 4 -20.15 -10.26 22.48
N ASP A 5 -21.13 -9.57 21.86
CA ASP A 5 -21.19 -9.38 20.41
C ASP A 5 -20.05 -8.47 19.93
N GLU A 6 -19.77 -7.36 20.61
CA GLU A 6 -18.67 -6.46 20.24
C GLU A 6 -17.29 -7.16 20.32
N THR A 7 -17.07 -8.05 21.28
CA THR A 7 -15.78 -8.77 21.33
C THR A 7 -15.66 -9.81 20.22
N LEU A 8 -16.78 -10.47 19.86
CA LEU A 8 -16.86 -11.43 18.77
C LEU A 8 -16.70 -10.76 17.41
N ASP A 9 -17.33 -9.61 17.20
CA ASP A 9 -17.22 -8.81 15.98
C ASP A 9 -15.79 -8.30 15.77
N GLY A 10 -15.11 -7.88 16.85
CA GLY A 10 -13.70 -7.50 16.80
C GLY A 10 -12.82 -8.67 16.37
N HIS A 11 -12.96 -9.82 17.01
CA HIS A 11 -12.20 -11.01 16.63
C HIS A 11 -12.53 -11.48 15.20
N LEU A 12 -13.79 -11.35 14.77
CA LEU A 12 -14.21 -11.66 13.41
C LEU A 12 -13.52 -10.75 12.39
N ALA A 13 -13.46 -9.43 12.62
CA ALA A 13 -12.73 -8.51 11.75
C ALA A 13 -11.26 -8.93 11.57
N GLY A 14 -10.61 -9.32 12.66
CA GLY A 14 -9.26 -9.84 12.66
C GLY A 14 -9.13 -11.17 11.91
N VAL A 15 -10.12 -12.06 11.98
CA VAL A 15 -10.15 -13.32 11.23
C VAL A 15 -10.34 -13.06 9.74
N LEU A 16 -11.31 -12.22 9.35
CA LEU A 16 -11.61 -11.90 7.95
C LEU A 16 -10.40 -11.34 7.21
N ILE A 17 -9.66 -10.41 7.83
CA ILE A 17 -8.42 -9.87 7.25
C ILE A 17 -7.31 -10.93 7.12
N ARG A 18 -7.32 -11.98 7.96
CA ARG A 18 -6.35 -13.08 7.94
C ARG A 18 -6.70 -14.20 6.96
N LEU A 19 -7.89 -14.20 6.36
CA LEU A 19 -8.34 -15.19 5.37
C LEU A 19 -7.85 -14.87 3.94
N ASP A 20 -6.59 -14.50 3.80
CA ASP A 20 -5.99 -14.07 2.53
C ASP A 20 -5.95 -15.14 1.42
N GLY A 21 -6.15 -16.41 1.78
CA GLY A 21 -6.30 -17.52 0.84
C GLY A 21 -7.75 -17.79 0.37
N ALA A 22 -8.73 -17.01 0.82
CA ALA A 22 -10.13 -17.20 0.40
C ALA A 22 -10.38 -16.65 -1.02
N GLU A 23 -11.15 -17.36 -1.84
CA GLU A 23 -11.48 -16.92 -3.22
C GLU A 23 -12.21 -15.57 -3.24
N ASN A 24 -12.97 -15.25 -2.19
CA ASN A 24 -13.69 -14.00 -2.00
C ASN A 24 -12.98 -13.03 -1.04
N TYR A 25 -11.67 -13.15 -0.83
CA TYR A 25 -10.93 -12.37 0.18
C TYR A 25 -11.17 -10.85 0.09
N MET A 26 -11.15 -10.27 -1.12
CA MET A 26 -11.39 -8.84 -1.30
C MET A 26 -12.80 -8.39 -0.87
N GLN A 27 -13.79 -9.28 -0.94
CA GLN A 27 -15.12 -9.02 -0.40
C GLN A 27 -15.09 -9.05 1.13
N LEU A 28 -14.40 -10.02 1.73
CA LEU A 28 -14.25 -10.11 3.19
C LEU A 28 -13.54 -8.88 3.77
N VAL A 29 -12.51 -8.36 3.10
CA VAL A 29 -11.82 -7.11 3.50
C VAL A 29 -12.78 -5.91 3.51
N ARG A 30 -13.69 -5.82 2.53
CA ARG A 30 -14.70 -4.75 2.47
C ARG A 30 -15.75 -4.88 3.57
N GLU A 31 -16.15 -6.11 3.90
CA GLU A 31 -17.10 -6.38 4.99
C GLU A 31 -16.54 -5.89 6.34
N VAL A 32 -15.22 -5.98 6.55
CA VAL A 32 -14.55 -5.46 7.75
C VAL A 32 -14.74 -3.95 7.92
N ALA A 33 -14.76 -3.17 6.83
CA ALA A 33 -15.01 -1.73 6.90
C ALA A 33 -16.44 -1.41 7.35
N ALA A 34 -17.40 -2.32 7.16
CA ALA A 34 -18.78 -2.16 7.61
C ALA A 34 -18.98 -2.48 9.11
N MET A 35 -17.97 -3.04 9.79
CA MET A 35 -18.04 -3.48 11.20
C MET A 35 -17.74 -2.36 12.22
N GLY A 36 -17.40 -1.16 11.77
CA GLY A 36 -17.27 0.03 12.61
C GLY A 36 -16.09 0.01 13.60
N GLU A 37 -16.25 0.73 14.71
CA GLU A 37 -15.18 1.02 15.68
C GLU A 37 -14.56 -0.24 16.32
N VAL A 38 -15.37 -1.29 16.46
CA VAL A 38 -14.93 -2.58 16.99
C VAL A 38 -13.87 -3.23 16.07
N ALA A 39 -14.06 -3.17 14.75
CA ALA A 39 -13.06 -3.60 13.79
C ALA A 39 -11.84 -2.68 13.81
N ARG A 40 -12.03 -1.36 13.97
CA ARG A 40 -10.90 -0.41 14.07
C ARG A 40 -9.91 -0.84 15.15
N VAL A 41 -10.38 -1.17 16.36
CA VAL A 41 -9.53 -1.58 17.49
C VAL A 41 -8.73 -2.85 17.17
N GLU A 42 -9.38 -3.88 16.61
CA GLU A 42 -8.69 -5.14 16.25
C GLU A 42 -7.65 -4.92 15.14
N LEU A 43 -7.98 -4.16 14.09
CA LEU A 43 -7.06 -3.88 12.98
C LEU A 43 -5.83 -3.09 13.45
N GLN A 44 -6.03 -2.11 14.34
CA GLN A 44 -4.93 -1.39 14.97
C GLN A 44 -4.04 -2.33 15.79
N ALA A 45 -4.64 -3.24 16.58
CA ALA A 45 -3.90 -4.24 17.32
C ALA A 45 -3.11 -5.16 16.38
N LEU A 46 -3.72 -5.63 15.28
CA LEU A 46 -3.08 -6.46 14.26
C LEU A 46 -1.83 -5.79 13.68
N ILE A 47 -1.93 -4.52 13.29
CA ILE A 47 -0.81 -3.75 12.71
C ILE A 47 0.28 -3.48 13.76
N SER A 48 -0.11 -3.26 15.02
CA SER A 48 0.81 -2.95 16.12
C SER A 48 1.72 -4.13 16.49
N VAL A 49 1.22 -5.36 16.32
CA VAL A 49 1.96 -6.60 16.63
C VAL A 49 2.95 -6.97 15.53
N GLN A 50 2.78 -6.46 14.32
CA GLN A 50 3.77 -6.63 13.27
C GLN A 50 5.06 -5.92 13.70
N ARG A 51 6.22 -6.55 13.61
CA ARG A 51 7.51 -5.88 13.81
C ARG A 51 8.24 -5.91 12.48
N LEU A 52 8.49 -4.73 11.97
CA LEU A 52 9.37 -4.49 10.83
C LEU A 52 10.19 -3.27 11.21
N LEU A 53 11.38 -3.54 11.71
CA LEU A 53 12.47 -2.58 11.85
C LEU A 53 13.22 -2.54 10.52
N GLU A 54 13.95 -1.45 10.28
CA GLU A 54 14.75 -1.24 9.07
C GLU A 54 15.81 -2.35 8.86
N GLU A 55 16.19 -3.03 9.95
CA GLU A 55 17.17 -4.11 9.99
C GLU A 55 16.56 -5.52 9.99
N ASP A 56 15.22 -5.66 10.04
CA ASP A 56 14.60 -6.99 10.11
C ASP A 56 14.84 -7.80 8.82
N GLU A 57 15.32 -9.05 8.97
CA GLU A 57 15.48 -9.96 7.85
C GLU A 57 14.12 -10.28 7.23
N TRP A 58 13.96 -9.89 5.96
CA TRP A 58 12.71 -9.97 5.21
C TRP A 58 12.05 -11.37 5.16
N GLU A 59 12.84 -12.44 5.28
CA GLU A 59 12.33 -13.82 5.36
C GLU A 59 11.38 -14.03 6.55
N ALA A 60 11.56 -13.32 7.66
CA ALA A 60 10.67 -13.38 8.82
C ALA A 60 9.28 -12.76 8.55
N PHE A 61 9.18 -11.91 7.53
CA PHE A 61 7.98 -11.15 7.16
C PHE A 61 7.28 -11.65 5.87
N LYS A 62 7.83 -12.66 5.18
CA LYS A 62 7.29 -13.11 3.88
C LYS A 62 5.88 -13.72 3.95
N GLY A 63 5.15 -13.56 2.84
CA GLY A 63 3.89 -14.24 2.52
C GLY A 63 2.66 -13.56 3.12
N ARG A 64 1.74 -14.37 3.65
CA ARG A 64 0.38 -13.97 4.08
C ARG A 64 0.33 -12.73 4.97
N LYS A 65 1.33 -12.53 5.83
CA LYS A 65 1.41 -11.37 6.73
C LYS A 65 1.40 -10.03 5.97
N GLN A 66 1.88 -9.97 4.74
CA GLN A 66 1.96 -8.73 3.95
C GLN A 66 0.60 -8.33 3.40
N THR A 67 -0.09 -9.28 2.75
CA THR A 67 -1.47 -9.13 2.27
C THR A 67 -2.41 -8.74 3.41
N ILE A 68 -2.29 -9.42 4.55
CA ILE A 68 -3.08 -9.17 5.76
C ILE A 68 -2.86 -7.74 6.25
N VAL A 69 -1.62 -7.25 6.25
CA VAL A 69 -1.27 -5.91 6.74
C VAL A 69 -1.68 -4.81 5.78
N ALA A 70 -1.46 -4.97 4.47
CA ALA A 70 -1.96 -4.04 3.46
C ALA A 70 -3.49 -3.92 3.54
N SER A 71 -4.18 -5.05 3.65
CA SER A 71 -5.65 -5.09 3.76
C SER A 71 -6.15 -4.48 5.07
N ALA A 72 -5.44 -4.69 6.19
CA ALA A 72 -5.75 -4.03 7.46
C ALA A 72 -5.59 -2.51 7.37
N CYS A 73 -4.53 -2.02 6.72
CA CYS A 73 -4.34 -0.59 6.50
C CYS A 73 -5.45 0.01 5.63
N GLN A 74 -5.85 -0.68 4.55
CA GLN A 74 -6.94 -0.27 3.68
C GLN A 74 -8.28 -0.21 4.43
N ALA A 75 -8.64 -1.26 5.16
CA ALA A 75 -9.87 -1.29 5.94
C ALA A 75 -9.91 -0.19 7.01
N LEU A 76 -8.77 0.17 7.61
CA LEU A 76 -8.69 1.30 8.55
C LEU A 76 -8.87 2.68 7.89
N GLU A 77 -8.39 2.86 6.67
CA GLU A 77 -8.66 4.08 5.91
C GLU A 77 -10.13 4.17 5.54
N ASP A 78 -10.74 3.09 5.04
CA ASP A 78 -12.15 3.05 4.67
C ASP A 78 -13.06 3.39 5.88
N LEU A 79 -12.75 2.84 7.06
CA LEU A 79 -13.42 3.17 8.34
C LEU A 79 -13.25 4.65 8.74
N SER A 80 -12.12 5.28 8.40
CA SER A 80 -11.84 6.67 8.75
C SER A 80 -12.52 7.65 7.78
N SER A 81 -12.63 7.29 6.50
CA SER A 81 -13.34 8.08 5.49
C SER A 81 -14.86 8.12 5.71
N SER A 82 -15.44 7.15 6.41
CA SER A 82 -16.85 7.15 6.79
C SER A 82 -17.18 8.04 7.99
N GLU A 83 -16.20 8.35 8.85
CA GLU A 83 -16.41 9.10 10.10
C GLU A 83 -15.96 10.56 10.01
N ASP A 84 -14.82 10.80 9.37
CA ASP A 84 -14.26 12.13 9.18
C ASP A 84 -14.58 12.58 7.75
N GLY A 85 -15.62 13.39 7.56
CA GLY A 85 -15.86 14.13 6.31
C GLY A 85 -14.74 15.11 5.91
N GLY A 86 -13.57 15.01 6.53
CA GLY A 86 -12.35 15.72 6.19
C GLY A 86 -11.55 14.91 5.18
N ALA A 87 -11.74 15.24 3.89
CA ALA A 87 -10.76 14.91 2.86
C ALA A 87 -9.41 15.52 3.28
N SER A 88 -8.52 14.71 3.86
CA SER A 88 -7.10 15.09 3.96
C SER A 88 -6.68 15.48 2.56
N GLU A 89 -6.21 16.71 2.38
CA GLU A 89 -5.83 17.28 1.09
C GLU A 89 -4.84 16.31 0.43
N ARG A 90 -5.34 15.54 -0.53
CA ARG A 90 -4.60 14.44 -1.15
C ARG A 90 -3.72 15.11 -2.20
N VAL A 91 -2.40 14.96 -2.07
CA VAL A 91 -1.47 15.55 -3.03
C VAL A 91 -1.72 14.90 -4.40
N ASN A 92 -2.16 15.69 -5.37
CA ASN A 92 -2.40 15.20 -6.73
C ASN A 92 -1.06 15.04 -7.47
N LEU A 93 -0.41 13.91 -7.26
CA LEU A 93 0.88 13.58 -7.88
C LEU A 93 0.77 13.33 -9.39
N HIS A 94 -0.44 13.11 -9.92
CA HIS A 94 -0.65 12.93 -11.35
C HIS A 94 -0.37 14.21 -12.16
N GLU A 95 -0.47 15.37 -11.52
CA GLU A 95 -0.20 16.68 -12.11
C GLU A 95 1.23 17.18 -11.89
N ASP A 96 2.03 16.48 -11.07
CA ASP A 96 3.44 16.83 -10.82
C ASP A 96 4.23 16.78 -12.14
N GLU A 97 4.77 17.94 -12.53
CA GLU A 97 5.41 18.14 -13.83
C GLU A 97 6.68 17.28 -13.99
N LYS A 98 7.41 17.05 -12.89
CA LYS A 98 8.60 16.20 -12.88
C LYS A 98 8.21 14.74 -13.08
N ILE A 99 7.21 14.26 -12.36
CA ILE A 99 6.67 12.89 -12.54
C ILE A 99 6.18 12.71 -13.98
N ARG A 100 5.40 13.66 -14.51
CA ARG A 100 4.88 13.60 -15.89
C ARG A 100 5.99 13.55 -16.92
N SER A 101 7.04 14.35 -16.75
CA SER A 101 8.21 14.34 -17.62
C SER A 101 8.86 12.95 -17.65
N LEU A 102 9.19 12.41 -16.48
CA LEU A 102 9.84 11.10 -16.32
C LEU A 102 9.04 9.95 -16.93
N ILE A 103 7.73 9.90 -16.71
CA ILE A 103 6.88 8.82 -17.25
C ILE A 103 6.57 8.98 -18.75
N SER A 104 6.76 10.18 -19.30
CA SER A 104 6.53 10.47 -20.71
C SER A 104 7.77 10.18 -21.57
N ASP A 105 8.97 10.39 -21.04
CA ASP A 105 10.22 10.21 -21.78
C ASP A 105 10.91 8.87 -21.47
N ARG A 106 10.48 7.83 -22.18
CA ARG A 106 11.15 6.50 -22.22
C ARG A 106 11.51 5.95 -20.81
N PRO A 107 10.54 5.80 -19.89
CA PRO A 107 10.80 5.39 -18.51
C PRO A 107 11.43 3.99 -18.38
N HIS A 108 11.31 3.14 -19.41
CA HIS A 108 11.99 1.84 -19.49
C HIS A 108 13.53 1.92 -19.49
N ARG A 109 14.11 3.12 -19.66
CA ARG A 109 15.56 3.38 -19.58
C ARG A 109 16.04 3.75 -18.19
N LEU A 110 15.12 4.04 -17.28
CA LEU A 110 15.39 4.51 -15.92
C LEU A 110 15.12 3.40 -14.89
N THR A 111 15.21 2.14 -15.32
CA THR A 111 14.78 1.00 -14.50
C THR A 111 15.55 -0.28 -14.83
N SER A 112 15.85 -1.05 -13.79
CA SER A 112 16.30 -2.44 -13.91
C SER A 112 15.17 -3.43 -14.22
N ASP A 113 13.90 -3.00 -14.19
CA ASP A 113 12.70 -3.75 -14.56
C ASP A 113 11.87 -3.11 -15.70
N PRO A 114 12.41 -3.01 -16.94
CA PRO A 114 11.71 -2.36 -18.06
C PRO A 114 10.32 -2.92 -18.35
N SER A 115 10.16 -4.24 -18.26
CA SER A 115 8.90 -4.92 -18.51
C SER A 115 7.84 -4.57 -17.47
N GLY A 116 8.20 -4.55 -16.18
CA GLY A 116 7.30 -4.16 -15.11
C GLY A 116 6.85 -2.72 -15.24
N VAL A 117 7.78 -1.78 -15.44
CA VAL A 117 7.45 -0.36 -15.65
C VAL A 117 6.51 -0.17 -16.84
N MET A 118 6.80 -0.80 -17.99
CA MET A 118 5.97 -0.64 -19.19
C MET A 118 4.56 -1.24 -19.05
N MET A 119 4.43 -2.35 -18.30
CA MET A 119 3.13 -2.94 -17.96
C MET A 119 2.28 -1.95 -17.17
N TYR A 120 2.79 -1.41 -16.06
CA TYR A 120 2.05 -0.47 -15.23
C TYR A 120 1.77 0.85 -15.94
N LEU A 121 2.73 1.37 -16.73
CA LEU A 121 2.56 2.63 -17.47
C LEU A 121 1.41 2.58 -18.48
N ARG A 122 1.23 1.44 -19.16
CA ARG A 122 0.12 1.26 -20.11
C ARG A 122 -1.22 1.34 -19.39
N THR A 123 -1.34 0.62 -18.27
CA THR A 123 -2.58 0.59 -17.48
C THR A 123 -2.84 1.93 -16.81
N TYR A 124 -1.78 2.59 -16.30
CA TYR A 124 -1.85 3.91 -15.65
C TYR A 124 -2.48 4.96 -16.56
N LYS A 125 -1.96 5.11 -17.79
CA LYS A 125 -2.50 6.09 -18.75
C LYS A 125 -3.98 5.82 -19.06
N ASN A 126 -4.36 4.55 -19.18
CA ASN A 126 -5.75 4.17 -19.42
C ASN A 126 -6.65 4.47 -18.21
N SER A 127 -6.19 4.16 -17.00
CA SER A 127 -6.93 4.41 -15.76
C SER A 127 -7.13 5.90 -15.54
N LEU A 128 -6.05 6.68 -15.63
CA LEU A 128 -6.09 8.13 -15.41
C LEU A 128 -7.02 8.83 -16.41
N ASN A 129 -6.99 8.44 -17.69
CA ASN A 129 -7.88 9.02 -18.71
C ASN A 129 -9.36 8.63 -18.50
N ARG A 130 -9.63 7.46 -17.90
CA ARG A 130 -10.99 6.92 -17.79
C ARG A 130 -11.67 7.27 -16.46
N PHE A 131 -10.91 7.28 -15.37
CA PHE A 131 -11.41 7.40 -14.00
C PHE A 131 -10.88 8.65 -13.27
N GLY A 132 -9.83 9.29 -13.80
CA GLY A 132 -9.29 10.55 -13.27
C GLY A 132 -8.31 10.39 -12.10
N ALA A 133 -7.79 11.52 -11.63
CA ALA A 133 -6.75 11.60 -10.60
C ALA A 133 -7.20 11.23 -9.17
N ALA A 134 -8.52 11.10 -8.95
CA ALA A 134 -9.06 10.70 -7.64
C ALA A 134 -9.16 9.18 -7.48
N ASP A 135 -8.93 8.42 -8.56
CA ASP A 135 -9.06 6.97 -8.61
C ASP A 135 -7.92 6.26 -7.85
N PRO A 136 -8.21 5.47 -6.80
CA PRO A 136 -7.20 4.74 -6.04
C PRO A 136 -6.37 3.75 -6.88
N ASP A 137 -6.95 3.21 -7.96
CA ASP A 137 -6.22 2.34 -8.88
C ASP A 137 -5.14 3.14 -9.64
N SER A 138 -5.44 4.38 -10.02
CA SER A 138 -4.48 5.29 -10.66
C SER A 138 -3.31 5.61 -9.74
N ASP A 139 -3.54 5.79 -8.43
CA ASP A 139 -2.51 5.97 -7.41
C ASP A 139 -1.64 4.71 -7.23
N PHE A 140 -2.28 3.55 -7.12
CA PHE A 140 -1.59 2.25 -7.05
C PHE A 140 -0.68 2.03 -8.26
N LEU A 141 -1.17 2.35 -9.46
CA LEU A 141 -0.43 2.23 -10.71
C LEU A 141 0.75 3.22 -10.74
N LEU A 142 0.56 4.46 -10.29
CA LEU A 142 1.63 5.44 -10.19
C LEU A 142 2.72 5.00 -9.20
N ALA A 143 2.33 4.57 -7.99
CA ALA A 143 3.27 4.03 -7.00
C ALA A 143 4.07 2.84 -7.56
N SER A 144 3.39 1.94 -8.29
CA SER A 144 4.02 0.78 -8.92
C SER A 144 5.06 1.16 -9.98
N ILE A 145 4.87 2.29 -10.67
CA ILE A 145 5.86 2.85 -11.61
C ILE A 145 7.02 3.46 -10.83
N LEU A 146 6.75 4.38 -9.90
CA LEU A 146 7.77 5.16 -9.20
C LEU A 146 8.77 4.29 -8.43
N VAL A 147 8.28 3.26 -7.71
CA VAL A 147 9.15 2.32 -6.98
C VAL A 147 10.10 1.55 -7.91
N ARG A 148 9.77 1.41 -9.20
CA ARG A 148 10.57 0.67 -10.16
C ARG A 148 11.56 1.55 -10.94
N LEU A 149 11.55 2.87 -10.79
CA LEU A 149 12.46 3.78 -11.49
C LEU A 149 13.83 3.89 -10.80
N ASP A 150 14.43 2.74 -10.45
CA ASP A 150 15.65 2.63 -9.63
C ASP A 150 16.93 3.17 -10.27
N GLN A 151 16.89 3.50 -11.57
CA GLN A 151 18.01 4.09 -12.30
C GLN A 151 17.78 5.55 -12.66
N ALA A 152 16.71 6.18 -12.16
CA ALA A 152 16.54 7.62 -12.25
C ALA A 152 17.52 8.34 -11.31
N ASP A 153 18.08 9.48 -11.75
CA ASP A 153 19.01 10.26 -10.92
C ASP A 153 18.31 10.77 -9.64
N GLU A 154 17.04 11.11 -9.76
CA GLU A 154 16.16 11.55 -8.67
C GLU A 154 15.40 10.42 -7.96
N TYR A 155 15.86 9.17 -8.04
CA TYR A 155 15.15 8.03 -7.46
C TYR A 155 14.78 8.22 -5.97
N PRO A 156 15.65 8.77 -5.09
CA PRO A 156 15.26 9.06 -3.70
C PRO A 156 14.06 10.00 -3.59
N GLU A 157 13.98 11.07 -4.39
CA GLU A 157 12.82 11.97 -4.37
C GLU A 157 11.55 11.28 -4.87
N LEU A 158 11.66 10.37 -5.85
CA LEU A 158 10.51 9.60 -6.33
C LEU A 158 9.96 8.66 -5.25
N LEU A 159 10.82 8.08 -4.41
CA LEU A 159 10.40 7.25 -3.29
C LEU A 159 9.67 8.07 -2.21
N GLU A 160 10.06 9.32 -1.97
CA GLU A 160 9.30 10.21 -1.09
C GLU A 160 7.89 10.48 -1.62
N ARG A 161 7.73 10.61 -2.95
CA ARG A 161 6.40 10.74 -3.57
C ARG A 161 5.54 9.49 -3.35
N VAL A 162 6.13 8.30 -3.39
CA VAL A 162 5.40 7.05 -3.08
C VAL A 162 4.87 7.06 -1.65
N PHE A 163 5.62 7.63 -0.70
CA PHE A 163 5.20 7.76 0.69
C PHE A 163 4.03 8.76 0.88
N GLU A 164 3.91 9.74 -0.01
CA GLU A 164 2.80 10.72 -0.04
C GLU A 164 1.49 10.11 -0.54
N ILE A 165 1.53 9.09 -1.41
CA ILE A 165 0.35 8.42 -1.99
C ILE A 165 -0.58 7.79 -0.93
N GLY A 166 -0.03 7.33 0.19
CA GLY A 166 -0.81 6.69 1.26
C GLY A 166 -1.08 5.21 0.96
N THR A 167 -2.27 4.70 1.31
CA THR A 167 -2.50 3.24 1.30
C THR A 167 -2.41 2.55 -0.05
N PRO A 168 -2.73 3.15 -1.22
CA PRO A 168 -2.46 2.51 -2.50
C PRO A 168 -0.97 2.13 -2.70
N ALA A 169 -0.05 2.81 -2.02
CA ALA A 169 1.36 2.46 -2.02
C ALA A 169 1.63 1.11 -1.33
N PHE A 170 0.88 0.71 -0.29
CA PHE A 170 1.02 -0.63 0.29
C PHE A 170 0.72 -1.70 -0.75
N THR A 171 -0.37 -1.57 -1.50
CA THR A 171 -0.71 -2.53 -2.57
C THR A 171 0.36 -2.57 -3.66
N ALA A 172 0.92 -1.42 -4.03
CA ALA A 172 2.00 -1.33 -5.00
C ALA A 172 3.28 -2.03 -4.54
N LEU A 173 3.67 -1.81 -3.29
CA LEU A 173 4.84 -2.43 -2.66
C LEU A 173 4.64 -3.95 -2.50
N HIS A 174 3.44 -4.39 -2.11
CA HIS A 174 3.10 -5.80 -2.07
C HIS A 174 3.32 -6.48 -3.42
N ASN A 175 2.86 -5.86 -4.51
CA ASN A 175 3.08 -6.38 -5.85
C ASN A 175 4.55 -6.40 -6.28
N VAL A 176 5.39 -5.49 -5.78
CA VAL A 176 6.85 -5.56 -5.98
C VAL A 176 7.40 -6.85 -5.37
N PHE A 177 7.00 -7.18 -4.15
CA PHE A 177 7.49 -8.36 -3.44
C PHE A 177 7.03 -9.67 -4.07
N GLU A 178 5.80 -9.73 -4.58
CA GLU A 178 5.26 -10.90 -5.28
C GLU A 178 5.90 -11.09 -6.68
N GLN A 179 6.15 -10.00 -7.41
CA GLN A 179 6.58 -10.07 -8.81
C GLN A 179 8.10 -10.13 -9.00
N ILE A 180 8.89 -9.61 -8.05
CA ILE A 180 10.34 -9.56 -8.16
C ILE A 180 10.95 -10.62 -7.24
N PRO A 181 11.51 -11.72 -7.79
CA PRO A 181 12.18 -12.73 -6.99
C PRO A 181 13.42 -12.14 -6.30
N GLU A 182 13.66 -12.50 -5.05
CA GLU A 182 14.81 -11.97 -4.29
C GLU A 182 16.18 -12.30 -4.88
N ARG A 183 16.26 -13.45 -5.56
CA ARG A 183 17.46 -13.89 -6.27
C ARG A 183 17.74 -13.08 -7.54
N ASP A 184 16.82 -12.22 -7.96
CA ASP A 184 17.03 -11.32 -9.10
C ASP A 184 17.97 -10.18 -8.70
N MET A 185 19.27 -10.42 -8.89
CA MET A 185 20.32 -9.47 -8.54
C MET A 185 20.20 -8.14 -9.30
N LYS A 186 19.55 -8.11 -10.47
CA LYS A 186 19.40 -6.87 -11.25
C LYS A 186 18.40 -5.92 -10.60
N LYS A 187 17.36 -6.45 -9.95
CA LYS A 187 16.26 -5.69 -9.36
C LYS A 187 16.37 -5.56 -7.83
N ARG A 188 17.54 -5.84 -7.28
CA ARG A 188 17.78 -5.85 -5.83
C ARG A 188 17.55 -4.48 -5.21
N GLU A 189 17.87 -3.39 -5.91
CA GLU A 189 17.66 -2.03 -5.40
C GLU A 189 16.16 -1.70 -5.29
N ILE A 190 15.35 -2.08 -6.28
CA ILE A 190 13.88 -1.97 -6.22
C ILE A 190 13.34 -2.68 -4.98
N LEU A 191 13.76 -3.94 -4.75
CA LEU A 191 13.33 -4.71 -3.58
C LEU A 191 13.78 -4.06 -2.25
N LYS A 192 15.02 -3.60 -2.17
CA LYS A 192 15.56 -2.95 -0.97
C LYS A 192 14.76 -1.70 -0.62
N GLN A 193 14.55 -0.82 -1.58
CA GLN A 193 13.82 0.43 -1.34
C GLN A 193 12.33 0.18 -1.05
N ALA A 194 11.71 -0.80 -1.69
CA ALA A 194 10.35 -1.20 -1.39
C ALA A 194 10.19 -1.63 0.09
N ARG A 195 11.17 -2.35 0.65
CA ARG A 195 11.18 -2.73 2.09
C ARG A 195 11.26 -1.53 3.01
N ILE A 196 12.16 -0.59 2.70
CA ILE A 196 12.34 0.65 3.49
C ILE A 196 11.03 1.45 3.48
N LEU A 197 10.44 1.67 2.30
CA LEU A 197 9.17 2.37 2.16
C LEU A 197 8.04 1.70 2.93
N TRP A 198 7.94 0.37 2.85
CA TRP A 198 6.93 -0.39 3.58
C TRP A 198 7.06 -0.18 5.10
N GLY A 199 8.26 -0.31 5.65
CA GLY A 199 8.53 -0.07 7.07
C GLY A 199 8.15 1.36 7.51
N ARG A 200 8.51 2.36 6.69
CA ARG A 200 8.15 3.77 6.95
C ARG A 200 6.64 3.98 6.94
N LEU A 201 5.91 3.39 5.97
CA LEU A 201 4.45 3.49 5.91
C LEU A 201 3.79 2.83 7.12
N LEU A 202 4.29 1.67 7.58
CA LEU A 202 3.80 1.04 8.81
C LEU A 202 4.03 1.91 10.04
N ALA A 203 5.21 2.52 10.17
CA ALA A 203 5.50 3.44 11.26
C ALA A 203 4.54 4.63 11.25
N LYS A 204 4.26 5.22 10.08
CA LYS A 204 3.29 6.32 9.90
C LYS A 204 1.87 5.88 10.28
N ALA A 205 1.44 4.70 9.84
CA ALA A 205 0.12 4.14 10.18
C ALA A 205 -0.02 3.98 11.70
N ARG A 206 1.01 3.46 12.38
CA ARG A 206 1.03 3.33 13.86
C ARG A 206 1.04 4.65 14.61
N ALA A 207 1.74 5.66 14.08
CA ALA A 207 1.74 6.99 14.67
C ALA A 207 0.33 7.62 14.61
N LYS A 208 -0.36 7.48 13.48
CA LYS A 208 -1.75 7.94 13.33
C LYS A 208 -2.71 7.23 14.29
N THR A 209 -2.54 5.92 14.51
CA THR A 209 -3.43 5.17 15.42
C THR A 209 -3.22 5.51 16.89
N LYS A 210 -1.99 5.84 17.32
CA LYS A 210 -1.72 6.30 18.70
C LYS A 210 -2.26 7.70 19.00
N GLY A 211 -2.39 8.56 17.99
CA GLY A 211 -2.84 9.96 18.15
C GLY A 211 -4.35 10.15 18.23
N LYS A 212 -5.16 9.14 17.91
CA LYS A 212 -6.64 9.18 17.99
C LYS A 212 -7.21 8.67 19.35
N LYS A 213 -6.41 8.69 20.43
CA LYS A 213 -6.85 8.35 21.79
C LYS A 213 -7.45 9.54 22.53
#